data_AF-A0A1G2VPB1-F1
#
_entry.id   AF-A0A1G2VPB1-F1
#
_cell.length_a   1.000
_cell.length_b   1.000
_cell.length_c   1.000
_cell.angle_alpha   90.00
_cell.angle_beta   90.00
_cell.angle_gamma   90.00
#
_symmetry.space_group_name_H-M   'P 1'
#
loop_
_entity.id
_entity.type
_entity.pdbx_description
1 polymer ?
#
loop_
_entity_poly.entity_id
_entity_poly.type
_entity_poly.pdbx_seq_one_letter_code
_entity_poly.pdbx_strand_id
1 'polypeptide(L)'
;MLSKDLQELISTLGGLLIVENGRPEFVVLTYDKYKGLIIPVTLNSGVIHKNIDNFDNFDKDKDSNEEIIDRLNKEISALKEQVAERERELSGNL
;
A
#
# COMPACT_ATOMS: atom_id res chain seq x y z
N MET A 1 19.70 24.92 -2.33
CA MET A 1 20.54 23.75 -2.66
C MET A 1 19.71 22.51 -2.41
N LEU A 2 19.80 21.51 -3.29
CA LEU A 2 19.18 20.21 -3.06
C LEU A 2 19.83 19.52 -1.85
N SER A 3 19.07 18.79 -1.03
CA SER A 3 19.66 18.01 0.07
C SER A 3 20.47 16.83 -0.49
N LYS A 4 21.55 16.45 0.21
CA LYS A 4 22.36 15.29 -0.14
C LYS A 4 21.53 14.01 -0.17
N ASP A 5 20.66 13.84 0.81
CA ASP A 5 19.76 12.68 0.94
C ASP A 5 18.85 12.54 -0.30
N LEU A 6 18.34 13.66 -0.84
CA LEU A 6 17.51 13.62 -2.04
C LEU A 6 18.34 13.29 -3.29
N GLN A 7 19.58 13.78 -3.38
CA GLN A 7 20.49 13.44 -4.47
C GLN A 7 20.88 11.95 -4.45
N GLU A 8 21.16 11.41 -3.27
CA GLU A 8 21.45 9.98 -3.09
C GLU A 8 20.23 9.12 -3.41
N LEU A 9 19.03 9.53 -2.98
CA LEU A 9 17.78 8.83 -3.28
C LEU A 9 17.52 8.76 -4.80
N ILE A 10 17.64 9.88 -5.50
CA ILE A 10 17.40 9.94 -6.96
C ILE A 10 18.46 9.13 -7.72
N SER A 11 19.72 9.16 -7.26
CA SER A 11 20.81 8.37 -7.85
C SER A 11 20.60 6.87 -7.63
N THR A 12 20.17 6.48 -6.44
CA THR A 12 19.89 5.07 -6.07
C THR A 12 18.68 4.53 -6.82
N LEU A 13 17.61 5.33 -6.90
CA LEU A 13 16.42 4.99 -7.68
C LEU A 13 16.67 5.13 -9.18
N GLY A 14 17.79 5.71 -9.62
CA GLY A 14 18.12 6.01 -11.02
C GLY A 14 16.93 6.64 -11.78
N GLY A 15 16.41 7.72 -11.20
CA GLY A 15 15.33 8.54 -11.73
C GLY A 15 15.82 9.94 -12.13
N LEU A 16 14.95 10.72 -12.75
CA LEU A 16 15.23 12.13 -13.08
C LEU A 16 14.38 13.04 -12.18
N LEU A 17 15.03 13.99 -11.51
CA LEU A 17 14.34 14.98 -10.69
C LEU A 17 14.20 16.30 -11.44
N ILE A 18 12.97 16.78 -11.55
CA ILE A 18 12.64 18.09 -12.12
C ILE A 18 12.49 19.08 -10.96
N VAL A 19 13.23 20.18 -11.04
CA VAL A 19 13.28 21.22 -10.01
C VAL A 19 12.82 22.54 -10.63
N GLU A 20 11.80 23.15 -10.05
CA GLU A 20 11.30 24.46 -10.46
C GLU A 20 11.41 25.45 -9.30
N ASN A 21 11.91 26.66 -9.56
CA ASN A 21 12.10 27.71 -8.55
C ASN A 21 12.89 27.24 -7.30
N GLY A 22 13.84 26.32 -7.50
CA GLY A 22 14.65 25.75 -6.43
C GLY A 22 13.93 24.71 -5.55
N ARG A 23 12.72 24.29 -5.94
CA ARG A 23 11.93 23.25 -5.25
C ARG A 23 11.75 22.01 -6.14
N PRO A 24 11.88 20.80 -5.59
CA PRO A 24 11.56 19.58 -6.33
C PRO A 24 10.07 19.56 -6.69
N GLU A 25 9.74 19.36 -7.96
CA GLU A 25 8.36 19.34 -8.44
C GLU A 25 7.93 17.94 -8.90
N PHE A 26 8.76 17.25 -9.69
CA PHE A 26 8.47 15.90 -10.20
C PHE A 26 9.67 14.97 -10.09
N VAL A 27 9.39 13.69 -9.84
CA VAL A 27 10.35 12.59 -9.96
C VAL A 27 9.87 11.68 -11.10
N VAL A 28 10.71 11.52 -12.12
CA VAL A 28 10.45 10.64 -13.26
C VAL A 28 11.20 9.33 -13.04
N LEU A 29 10.46 8.22 -13.06
CA LEU A 29 10.98 6.87 -12.89
C LEU A 29 10.58 6.02 -14.09
N THR A 30 11.38 4.99 -14.40
CA THR A 30 10.92 3.95 -15.32
C THR A 30 9.78 3.17 -14.70
N TYR A 31 8.89 2.62 -15.54
CA TYR A 31 7.73 1.89 -15.07
C TYR A 31 8.09 0.71 -14.15
N ASP A 32 9.15 -0.04 -14.47
CA ASP A 32 9.60 -1.17 -13.64
C ASP A 32 10.00 -0.74 -12.23
N LYS A 33 10.65 0.43 -12.12
CA LYS A 33 11.06 0.99 -10.82
C LYS A 33 9.86 1.54 -10.07
N TYR A 34 8.96 2.25 -10.73
CA TYR A 34 7.70 2.69 -10.13
C TYR A 34 6.89 1.50 -9.62
N LYS A 35 6.69 0.47 -10.44
CA LYS A 35 6.01 -0.77 -10.05
C LYS A 35 6.70 -1.44 -8.86
N GLY A 36 8.03 -1.53 -8.88
CA GLY A 36 8.83 -2.04 -7.77
C GLY A 36 8.81 -1.20 -6.49
N LEU A 37 8.34 0.06 -6.55
CA LEU A 37 8.11 0.95 -5.39
C LEU A 37 6.67 0.97 -4.90
N ILE A 38 5.71 0.53 -5.70
CA ILE A 38 4.30 0.35 -5.29
C ILE A 38 4.05 -1.06 -4.75
N ILE A 39 4.73 -2.07 -5.31
CA ILE A 39 4.69 -3.44 -4.78
C ILE A 39 5.11 -3.53 -3.28
N PRO A 40 6.05 -2.72 -2.75
CA PRO A 40 6.30 -2.59 -1.32
C PRO A 40 5.14 -1.93 -0.57
N VAL A 41 4.40 -0.98 -1.13
CA VAL A 41 3.24 -0.38 -0.44
C VAL A 41 2.09 -1.37 -0.27
N THR A 42 1.89 -2.29 -1.22
CA THR A 42 0.91 -3.39 -1.09
C THR A 42 1.43 -4.59 -0.27
N LEU A 43 2.75 -4.72 -0.07
CA LEU A 43 3.36 -5.80 0.71
C LEU A 43 3.82 -5.36 2.11
N ASN A 44 3.78 -4.08 2.45
CA ASN A 44 4.08 -3.59 3.80
C ASN A 44 2.91 -3.81 4.79
N SER A 45 1.84 -4.50 4.36
CA SER A 45 0.90 -5.15 5.28
C SER A 45 1.25 -6.63 5.54
N GLY A 46 2.32 -7.17 4.94
CA GLY A 46 2.76 -8.54 5.18
C GLY A 46 4.12 -8.87 4.59
N VAL A 47 5.12 -8.98 5.46
CA VAL A 47 6.29 -9.87 5.33
C VAL A 47 7.35 -9.47 4.28
N ILE A 48 8.42 -8.79 4.73
CA ILE A 48 9.73 -8.87 4.08
C ILE A 48 10.54 -9.98 4.76
N HIS A 49 10.53 -11.15 4.14
CA HIS A 49 11.59 -12.14 4.04
C HIS A 49 11.20 -12.94 2.79
N LYS A 50 11.96 -12.98 1.70
CA LYS A 50 13.32 -13.47 1.60
C LYS A 50 13.72 -13.33 0.12
N ASN A 51 14.96 -12.91 -0.14
CA ASN A 51 15.71 -13.66 -1.14
C ASN A 51 15.90 -15.07 -0.61
N ILE A 52 15.89 -16.07 -1.49
CA ILE A 52 16.35 -17.47 -1.35
C ILE A 52 15.23 -18.42 -1.78
N ASP A 53 15.31 -18.81 -3.05
CA ASP A 53 15.22 -20.19 -3.54
C ASP A 53 14.20 -21.08 -2.84
N ASN A 54 13.02 -21.25 -3.45
CA ASN A 54 12.22 -22.49 -3.54
C ASN A 54 10.78 -22.14 -3.95
N PHE A 55 10.55 -22.06 -5.25
CA PHE A 55 9.23 -22.06 -5.87
C PHE A 55 8.67 -23.49 -5.83
N ASP A 56 8.04 -23.92 -4.74
CA ASP A 56 7.18 -25.13 -4.82
C ASP A 56 6.13 -25.32 -3.71
N ASN A 57 5.59 -24.26 -3.10
CA ASN A 57 4.48 -24.41 -2.12
C ASN A 57 3.57 -23.17 -2.07
N PHE A 58 2.97 -22.77 -3.20
CA PHE A 58 2.11 -21.57 -3.25
C PHE A 58 0.60 -21.85 -3.14
N ASP A 59 0.18 -23.11 -3.03
CA ASP A 59 -1.24 -23.48 -3.12
C ASP A 59 -1.96 -23.56 -1.76
N LYS A 60 -1.21 -23.72 -0.66
CA LYS A 60 -1.81 -23.94 0.68
C LYS A 60 -2.31 -22.66 1.37
N ASP A 61 -1.76 -21.51 0.99
CA ASP A 61 -2.05 -20.23 1.65
C ASP A 61 -3.20 -19.45 0.98
N LYS A 62 -3.66 -19.89 -0.20
CA LYS A 62 -4.75 -19.25 -0.94
C LYS A 62 -6.08 -19.41 -0.23
N ASP A 63 -6.38 -20.64 0.20
CA ASP A 63 -7.64 -20.97 0.88
C ASP A 63 -7.76 -20.26 2.24
N SER A 64 -6.64 -20.15 2.98
CA SER A 64 -6.61 -19.41 4.25
C SER A 64 -6.80 -17.90 4.05
N ASN A 65 -6.28 -17.33 2.97
CA ASN A 65 -6.47 -15.91 2.67
C ASN A 65 -7.91 -15.59 2.27
N GLU A 66 -8.56 -16.47 1.51
CA GLU A 66 -9.96 -16.31 1.10
C GLU A 66 -10.90 -16.38 2.32
N GLU A 67 -10.65 -17.30 3.26
CA GLU A 67 -11.41 -17.39 4.51
C GLU A 67 -11.26 -16.12 5.38
N ILE A 68 -10.06 -15.57 5.46
CA ILE A 68 -9.80 -14.32 6.19
C ILE A 68 -10.54 -13.15 5.54
N ILE A 69 -10.52 -13.05 4.20
CA ILE A 69 -11.21 -12.00 3.45
C ILE A 69 -12.73 -12.08 3.70
N ASP A 70 -13.30 -13.28 3.63
CA ASP A 70 -14.73 -13.50 3.87
C ASP A 70 -15.14 -13.14 5.29
N ARG A 71 -14.31 -13.48 6.28
CA ARG A 71 -14.54 -13.09 7.68
C ARG A 71 -14.53 -11.57 7.85
N LEU A 72 -13.55 -10.89 7.27
CA LEU A 72 -13.44 -9.44 7.35
C LEU A 72 -14.61 -8.73 6.65
N ASN A 73 -15.05 -9.24 5.49
CA ASN A 73 -16.21 -8.69 4.78
C ASN A 73 -17.51 -8.80 5.59
N LYS A 74 -17.71 -9.91 6.32
CA LYS A 74 -18.84 -10.08 7.24
C LYS A 74 -18.76 -9.09 8.40
N GLU A 75 -17.59 -8.93 9.00
CA GLU A 75 -17.38 -8.00 10.10
C GLU A 75 -17.62 -6.54 9.68
N ILE A 76 -17.10 -6.14 8.52
CA ILE A 76 -17.34 -4.80 7.94
C ILE A 76 -18.83 -4.56 7.71
N SER A 77 -19.55 -5.57 7.20
CA SER A 77 -21.00 -5.45 6.95
C SER A 77 -21.78 -5.25 8.24
N ALA A 78 -21.46 -6.04 9.28
CA ALA A 78 -22.08 -5.90 10.60
C ALA A 78 -21.77 -4.54 11.25
N LEU A 79 -20.54 -4.03 11.10
CA LEU A 79 -20.16 -2.72 11.61
C LEU A 79 -20.88 -1.59 10.86
N LYS A 80 -21.01 -1.68 9.54
CA LYS A 80 -21.78 -0.70 8.74
C LYS A 80 -23.24 -0.63 9.17
N GLU A 81 -23.85 -1.78 9.45
CA GLU A 81 -25.22 -1.85 9.94
C GLU A 81 -25.37 -1.18 11.32
N GLN A 82 -24.48 -1.48 12.26
CA GLN A 82 -24.47 -0.84 13.58
C GLN A 82 -24.26 0.67 13.50
N VAL A 83 -23.41 1.14 12.59
CA VAL A 83 -23.21 2.58 12.35
C VAL A 83 -24.48 3.21 11.79
N ALA A 84 -25.11 2.59 10.79
CA ALA A 84 -26.34 3.08 10.19
C ALA A 84 -27.53 3.08 11.17
N GLU A 85 -27.55 2.16 12.13
CA GLU A 85 -28.52 2.15 13.23
C GLU A 85 -28.31 3.35 14.17
N ARG A 86 -27.07 3.56 14.64
CA ARG A 86 -26.73 4.70 15.50
C ARG A 86 -26.98 6.04 14.82
N GLU A 87 -26.66 6.17 13.53
CA GLU A 87 -26.93 7.38 12.75
C GLU A 87 -28.43 7.65 12.64
N ARG A 88 -29.25 6.59 12.46
CA ARG A 88 -30.71 6.73 12.49
C ARG A 88 -31.23 7.16 13.86
N GLU A 89 -30.75 6.56 14.94
CA GLU A 89 -31.12 6.95 16.31
C GLU A 89 -30.73 8.40 16.65
N LEU A 90 -29.58 8.86 16.15
CA LEU A 90 -29.12 10.23 16.29
C LEU A 90 -29.95 11.21 15.46
N SER A 91 -30.31 10.83 14.23
CA SER A 91 -31.13 11.66 13.33
C SER A 91 -32.62 11.69 13.69
N GLY A 92 -33.13 10.66 14.37
CA GLY A 92 -34.54 10.55 14.78
C GLY A 92 -34.85 11.21 16.13
N ASN A 93 -33.83 11.71 16.84
CA ASN A 93 -33.96 12.44 18.11
C ASN A 93 -33.71 13.96 17.96
N LEU A 94 -33.77 14.49 16.72
CA LEU A 94 -33.83 15.93 16.41
C LEU A 94 -35.22 16.29 15.88
#